data_AF-A0A8T9Z3A1-F1
#
_entry.id   AF-A0A8T9Z3A1-F1
#
_cell.length_a   1.000
_cell.length_b   1.000
_cell.length_c   1.000
_cell.angle_alpha   90.00
_cell.angle_beta   90.00
_cell.angle_gamma   90.00
#
_symmetry.space_group_name_H-M   'P 1'
#
loop_
_entity.id
_entity.type
_entity.pdbx_description
1 polymer ?
#
loop_
_entity_poly.entity_id
_entity_poly.type
_entity_poly.pdbx_seq_one_letter_code
_entity_poly.pdbx_strand_id
1 'polypeptide(L)'
;MTTLLNKAKNMLTTDEKILFYVACSLDIYIYRSVARPGLLILTNKRLFFYGPDIGKNPLFEEYSFEKISDLKEQTRLFSNQIIFMYDNEWKRIKHIQTNDISTLVQQIHEQLSK
;
A
#
# COMPACT_ATOMS: atom_id res chain seq x y z
N MET A 1 12.72 -1.04 9.99
CA MET A 1 12.33 -1.28 8.57
C MET A 1 12.69 -2.68 8.09
N THR A 2 13.94 -3.16 8.26
CA THR A 2 14.39 -4.49 7.80
C THR A 2 13.58 -5.67 8.36
N THR A 3 13.20 -5.61 9.64
CA THR A 3 12.38 -6.67 10.28
C THR A 3 10.96 -6.77 9.73
N LEU A 4 10.33 -5.63 9.39
CA LEU A 4 8.96 -5.59 8.87
C LEU A 4 8.89 -6.08 7.42
N LEU A 5 9.86 -5.68 6.59
CA LEU A 5 9.98 -6.16 5.22
C LEU A 5 10.23 -7.69 5.17
N ASN A 6 11.09 -8.22 6.05
CA ASN A 6 11.33 -9.66 6.12
C ASN A 6 10.06 -10.45 6.48
N LYS A 7 9.23 -9.93 7.39
CA LYS A 7 7.94 -10.53 7.69
C LYS A 7 6.97 -10.44 6.51
N ALA A 8 6.94 -9.32 5.81
CA ALA A 8 6.12 -9.16 4.61
C ALA A 8 6.54 -10.11 3.47
N LYS A 9 7.84 -10.39 3.33
CA LYS A 9 8.34 -11.38 2.36
C LYS A 9 7.81 -12.79 2.60
N ASN A 10 7.51 -13.15 3.85
CA ASN A 10 6.91 -14.44 4.18
C ASN A 10 5.45 -14.56 3.71
N MET A 11 4.82 -13.45 3.29
CA MET A 11 3.46 -13.45 2.75
C MET A 11 3.42 -13.67 1.23
N LEU A 12 4.58 -13.69 0.57
CA LEU A 12 4.68 -13.88 -0.88
C LEU A 12 4.40 -15.32 -1.27
N THR A 13 3.70 -15.53 -2.39
CA THR A 13 3.57 -16.86 -3.01
C THR A 13 4.85 -17.25 -3.77
N THR A 14 5.02 -18.55 -4.09
CA THR A 14 6.26 -19.13 -4.67
C THR A 14 6.77 -18.42 -5.94
N ASP A 15 5.89 -17.78 -6.73
CA ASP A 15 6.24 -17.04 -7.96
C ASP A 15 5.96 -15.52 -7.86
N GLU A 16 5.81 -15.01 -6.65
CA GLU A 16 5.55 -13.60 -6.40
C GLU A 16 6.84 -12.85 -6.08
N LYS A 17 7.10 -11.79 -6.84
CA LYS A 17 8.28 -10.94 -6.72
C LYS A 17 7.86 -9.54 -6.34
N ILE A 18 8.52 -8.99 -5.32
CA ILE A 18 8.38 -7.58 -4.95
C ILE A 18 9.03 -6.75 -6.06
N LEU A 19 8.23 -5.86 -6.66
CA LEU A 19 8.69 -4.87 -7.63
C LEU A 19 9.16 -3.60 -6.92
N PHE A 20 8.41 -3.19 -5.88
CA PHE A 20 8.70 -1.98 -5.12
C PHE A 20 8.08 -2.06 -3.72
N TYR A 21 8.64 -1.31 -2.77
CA TYR A 21 8.04 -1.10 -1.45
C TYR A 21 8.35 0.30 -0.91
N VAL A 22 7.43 0.87 -0.12
CA VAL A 22 7.65 2.14 0.57
C VAL A 22 7.08 2.11 1.98
N ALA A 23 7.76 2.78 2.91
CA ALA A 23 7.21 3.04 4.23
C ALA A 23 6.14 4.13 4.15
N CYS A 24 4.96 3.86 4.72
CA CYS A 24 3.82 4.75 4.66
C CYS A 24 2.86 4.49 5.82
N SER A 25 1.67 5.07 5.77
CA SER A 25 0.56 4.74 6.66
C SER A 25 -0.70 4.47 5.85
N LEU A 26 -1.43 3.41 6.22
CA LEU A 26 -2.77 3.15 5.71
C LEU A 26 -3.77 3.88 6.60
N ASP A 27 -4.62 4.70 5.99
CA ASP A 27 -5.75 5.31 6.70
C ASP A 27 -6.89 4.30 6.81
N ILE A 28 -7.16 3.84 8.03
CA ILE A 28 -8.23 2.90 8.32
C ILE A 28 -9.33 3.59 9.13
N TYR A 29 -10.57 3.17 8.90
CA TYR A 29 -11.72 3.69 9.63
C TYR A 29 -12.10 2.75 10.78
N ILE A 30 -11.64 3.06 11.99
CA ILE A 30 -12.05 2.36 13.22
C ILE A 30 -12.67 3.41 14.16
N TYR A 31 -13.98 3.65 14.04
CA TYR A 31 -14.76 4.71 14.72
C TYR A 31 -14.30 6.16 14.42
N ARG A 32 -13.03 6.36 14.07
CA ARG A 32 -12.38 7.58 13.57
C ARG A 32 -11.34 7.15 12.52
N SER A 33 -10.94 8.08 11.65
CA SER A 33 -9.81 7.87 10.74
C SER A 33 -8.52 7.78 11.56
N VAL A 34 -7.83 6.64 11.48
CA VAL A 34 -6.57 6.36 12.16
C VAL A 34 -5.55 5.92 11.12
N ALA A 35 -4.45 6.65 11.01
CA ALA A 35 -3.32 6.27 10.17
C ALA A 35 -2.48 5.20 10.87
N ARG A 36 -2.46 3.98 10.31
CA ARG A 36 -1.61 2.89 10.79
C ARG A 36 -0.31 2.83 10.00
N PRO A 37 0.86 2.92 10.65
CA PRO A 37 2.15 2.84 9.95
C PRO A 37 2.38 1.45 9.37
N GLY A 38 3.12 1.34 8.28
CA GLY A 38 3.46 0.06 7.66
C GLY A 38 4.22 0.22 6.35
N LEU A 39 4.17 -0.83 5.53
CA LEU A 39 4.75 -0.86 4.20
C LEU A 39 3.63 -1.04 3.17
N LEU A 40 3.62 -0.20 2.14
CA LEU A 40 2.91 -0.51 0.90
C LEU A 40 3.90 -1.26 -0.01
N ILE A 41 3.48 -2.43 -0.49
CA ILE A 41 4.34 -3.35 -1.25
C ILE A 41 3.62 -3.67 -2.55
N LEU A 42 4.29 -3.38 -3.66
CA LEU A 42 3.85 -3.73 -5.00
C LEU A 42 4.58 -5.00 -5.44
N THR A 43 3.83 -6.01 -5.87
CA THR A 43 4.38 -7.23 -6.47
C THR A 43 3.95 -7.35 -7.92
N ASN A 44 4.47 -8.36 -8.62
CA ASN A 44 3.99 -8.72 -9.95
C ASN A 44 2.58 -9.36 -9.96
N LYS A 45 1.95 -9.58 -8.79
CA LYS A 45 0.63 -10.23 -8.68
C LYS A 45 -0.43 -9.39 -7.99
N ARG A 46 -0.05 -8.53 -7.04
CA ARG A 46 -0.98 -7.73 -6.23
C ARG A 46 -0.27 -6.53 -5.60
N LEU A 47 -1.07 -5.61 -5.11
CA LEU A 47 -0.64 -4.57 -4.17
C LEU A 47 -1.07 -5.01 -2.77
N PHE A 48 -0.22 -4.88 -1.76
CA PHE A 48 -0.66 -5.14 -0.39
C PHE A 48 0.01 -4.20 0.60
N PHE A 49 -0.68 -3.99 1.72
CA PHE A 49 -0.19 -3.23 2.86
C PHE A 49 0.14 -4.18 4.01
N TYR A 50 1.29 -3.98 4.64
CA TYR A 50 1.72 -4.73 5.81
C TYR A 50 2.16 -3.81 6.94
N GLY A 51 1.37 -3.75 8.01
CA GLY A 51 1.63 -3.00 9.23
C GLY A 51 2.32 -3.85 10.31
N PRO A 52 2.97 -3.20 11.30
CA PRO A 52 3.52 -3.90 12.44
C PRO A 52 2.41 -4.53 13.27
N ASP A 53 2.77 -5.59 13.98
CA ASP A 53 1.89 -6.29 14.89
C ASP A 53 1.60 -5.43 16.13
N ILE A 54 0.35 -4.97 16.27
CA ILE A 54 -0.14 -4.30 17.48
C ILE A 54 -1.09 -5.29 18.16
N GLY A 55 -0.57 -6.06 19.13
CA GLY A 55 -1.39 -6.96 19.95
C GLY A 55 -1.66 -8.35 19.37
N LYS A 56 -0.70 -8.92 18.61
CA LYS A 56 -0.70 -10.26 17.98
C LYS A 56 -1.46 -10.39 16.65
N ASN A 57 -1.93 -9.27 16.09
CA ASN A 57 -2.56 -9.23 14.77
C ASN A 57 -1.84 -8.20 13.88
N PRO A 58 -0.97 -8.63 12.95
CA PRO A 58 -0.42 -7.73 11.95
C PRO A 58 -1.55 -7.19 11.07
N LEU A 59 -1.52 -5.90 10.77
CA LEU A 59 -2.44 -5.32 9.79
C LEU A 59 -1.98 -5.73 8.39
N PHE A 60 -2.73 -6.62 7.76
CA PHE A 60 -2.50 -7.05 6.39
C PHE A 60 -3.74 -6.73 5.57
N GLU A 61 -3.58 -5.92 4.52
CA GLU A 61 -4.63 -5.67 3.53
C GLU A 61 -4.08 -5.96 2.14
N GLU A 62 -4.82 -6.75 1.37
CA GLU A 62 -4.48 -7.15 0.01
C GLU A 62 -5.42 -6.49 -0.99
N TYR A 63 -4.84 -6.07 -2.11
CA TYR A 63 -5.54 -5.43 -3.22
C TYR A 63 -5.14 -6.11 -4.54
N SER A 64 -6.01 -6.99 -5.02
CA SER A 64 -5.92 -7.56 -6.37
C SER A 64 -6.09 -6.46 -7.42
N PHE A 65 -5.25 -6.48 -8.46
CA PHE A 65 -5.21 -5.42 -9.47
C PHE A 65 -6.55 -5.23 -10.20
N GLU A 66 -7.25 -6.31 -10.51
CA GLU A 66 -8.54 -6.31 -11.21
C GLU A 66 -9.64 -5.48 -10.51
N LYS A 67 -9.49 -5.26 -9.20
CA LYS A 67 -10.46 -4.57 -8.35
C LYS A 67 -10.04 -3.15 -7.98
N ILE A 68 -8.84 -2.72 -8.39
CA ILE A 68 -8.34 -1.37 -8.15
C ILE A 68 -8.82 -0.47 -9.29
N SER A 69 -9.50 0.61 -8.94
CA SER A 69 -9.84 1.69 -9.88
C SER A 69 -9.49 3.06 -9.31
N ASP A 70 -9.56 4.09 -10.15
CA ASP A 70 -9.41 5.49 -9.75
C ASP A 70 -8.12 5.80 -8.95
N LEU A 71 -7.07 5.03 -9.21
CA LEU A 71 -5.75 5.22 -8.62
C LEU A 71 -5.19 6.59 -9.05
N LYS A 72 -4.78 7.39 -8.07
CA LYS A 72 -4.11 8.67 -8.32
C LYS A 72 -3.25 9.12 -7.15
N GLU A 73 -2.25 9.92 -7.49
CA GLU A 73 -1.60 10.79 -6.52
C GLU A 73 -2.53 11.96 -6.18
N GLN A 74 -2.66 12.26 -4.88
CA GLN A 74 -3.33 13.44 -4.37
C GLN A 74 -2.34 14.29 -3.60
N THR A 75 -1.86 15.36 -4.23
CA THR A 75 -1.03 16.39 -3.59
C THR A 75 -1.89 17.26 -2.69
N ARG A 76 -1.49 17.44 -1.42
CA ARG A 76 -2.07 18.44 -0.51
C ARG A 76 -0.96 19.32 0.04
N LEU A 77 -1.32 20.52 0.51
CA LEU A 77 -0.42 21.54 1.07
C LEU A 77 0.66 21.03 2.03
N PHE A 78 0.39 19.94 2.78
CA PHE A 78 1.31 19.40 3.78
C PHE A 78 1.58 17.90 3.69
N SER A 79 0.95 17.18 2.74
CA SER A 79 1.23 15.74 2.54
C SER A 79 0.71 15.25 1.19
N ASN A 80 1.53 14.50 0.49
CA ASN A 80 1.10 13.73 -0.66
C ASN A 80 0.51 12.40 -0.21
N GLN A 81 -0.51 11.94 -0.94
CA GLN A 81 -1.27 10.73 -0.62
C GLN A 81 -1.47 9.93 -1.90
N ILE A 82 -1.51 8.61 -1.78
CA ILE A 82 -2.02 7.75 -2.85
C ILE A 82 -3.44 7.38 -2.47
N ILE A 83 -4.37 7.57 -3.39
CA ILE A 83 -5.77 7.18 -3.20
C ILE A 83 -6.21 6.30 -4.35
N PHE A 84 -6.99 5.27 -4.03
CA PHE A 84 -7.58 4.37 -5.01
C PHE A 84 -8.90 3.81 -4.47
N MET A 85 -9.78 3.42 -5.37
CA MET A 85 -10.97 2.65 -5.05
C MET A 85 -10.60 1.16 -5.11
N TYR A 86 -11.08 0.38 -4.15
CA TYR A 86 -10.98 -1.08 -4.17
C TYR A 86 -12.35 -1.69 -3.92
N ASP A 87 -12.89 -2.44 -4.89
CA ASP A 87 -14.26 -2.96 -4.98
C ASP A 87 -15.37 -1.89 -4.87
N ASN A 88 -15.45 -1.16 -3.75
CA ASN A 88 -16.34 0.01 -3.51
C ASN A 88 -15.85 0.89 -2.33
N GLU A 89 -14.62 0.70 -1.86
CA GLU A 89 -14.06 1.41 -0.71
C GLU A 89 -12.86 2.26 -1.12
N TRP A 90 -12.86 3.54 -0.72
CA TRP A 90 -11.70 4.41 -0.89
C TRP A 90 -10.59 4.04 0.08
N LYS A 91 -9.47 3.55 -0.46
CA LYS A 91 -8.23 3.34 0.28
C LYS A 91 -7.34 4.58 0.16
N ARG A 92 -6.72 4.97 1.28
CA ARG A 92 -5.85 6.15 1.34
C ARG A 92 -4.54 5.80 2.02
N ILE A 93 -3.44 6.02 1.30
CA ILE A 93 -2.08 5.86 1.78
C ILE A 93 -1.49 7.25 2.04
N LYS A 94 -1.02 7.48 3.26
CA LYS A 94 -0.49 8.76 3.75
C LYS A 94 0.93 8.59 4.29
N HIS A 95 1.58 9.70 4.65
CA HIS A 95 2.91 9.72 5.29
C HIS A 95 3.94 8.88 4.53
N ILE A 96 3.92 8.96 3.20
CA ILE A 96 4.75 8.14 2.33
C ILE A 96 6.19 8.66 2.42
N GLN A 97 7.12 7.79 2.78
CA GLN A 97 8.53 8.12 2.97
C GLN A 97 9.31 8.00 1.66
N THR A 98 8.85 8.70 0.63
CA THR A 98 9.54 8.88 -0.65
C THR A 98 9.27 10.28 -1.19
N ASN A 99 10.24 10.84 -1.91
CA ASN A 99 10.06 12.11 -2.62
C ASN A 99 9.48 11.91 -4.02
N ASP A 100 9.41 10.66 -4.50
CA ASP A 100 8.96 10.33 -5.85
C ASP A 100 7.72 9.42 -5.80
N ILE A 101 6.57 10.03 -5.49
CA ILE A 101 5.28 9.33 -5.40
C ILE A 101 4.70 9.10 -6.79
N SER A 102 4.98 10.00 -7.74
CA SER A 102 4.49 9.89 -9.10
C SER A 102 5.04 8.64 -9.79
N THR A 103 6.35 8.35 -9.66
CA THR A 103 6.92 7.09 -10.17
C THR A 103 6.27 5.86 -9.51
N LEU A 104 5.99 5.92 -8.20
CA LEU A 104 5.32 4.82 -7.50
C LEU A 104 3.91 4.58 -8.08
N VAL A 105 3.12 5.65 -8.25
CA VAL A 105 1.77 5.54 -8.83
C VAL A 105 1.82 5.01 -10.26
N GLN A 106 2.80 5.47 -11.06
CA GLN A 106 3.03 4.95 -12.40
C GLN A 106 3.34 3.45 -12.41
N GLN A 107 4.24 2.97 -11.54
CA GLN A 107 4.57 1.54 -11.43
C GLN A 107 3.35 0.68 -11.08
N ILE A 108 2.44 1.20 -10.24
CA ILE A 108 1.19 0.49 -9.94
C ILE A 108 0.30 0.47 -11.20
N HIS A 109 0.12 1.60 -11.91
CA HIS A 109 -0.66 1.64 -13.15
C HIS A 109 -0.16 0.66 -14.22
N GLU A 110 1.15 0.49 -14.34
CA GLU A 110 1.76 -0.50 -15.24
C GLU A 110 1.37 -1.94 -14.90
N GLN A 111 1.08 -2.25 -13.62
CA GLN A 111 0.54 -3.56 -13.25
C GLN A 111 -0.97 -3.67 -13.45
N LEU A 112 -1.73 -2.57 -13.29
CA LEU A 112 -3.17 -2.55 -13.52
C LEU A 112 -3.56 -2.71 -15.01
N SER A 113 -2.63 -2.43 -15.92
CA SER A 113 -2.87 -2.41 -17.37
C SER A 113 -2.49 -3.73 -18.07
N LYS A 114 -2.07 -4.74 -17.32
CA LYS A 114 -1.70 -6.07 -17.82
C LYS A 114 -2.87 -7.02 -17.74
#